data_AF-A0A7C3EXI6-F1
#
_entry.id   AF-A0A7C3EXI6-F1
#
_cell.length_a   1.000
_cell.length_b   1.000
_cell.length_c   1.000
_cell.angle_alpha   90.00
_cell.angle_beta   90.00
_cell.angle_gamma   90.00
#
_symmetry.space_group_name_H-M   'P 1'
#
loop_
_entity.id
_entity.type
_entity.pdbx_description
1 polymer ?
#
loop_
_entity_poly.entity_id
_entity_poly.type
_entity_poly.pdbx_seq_one_letter_code
_entity_poly.pdbx_strand_id
1 'polypeptide(L)'
;MLQQLRELEQSALEELEAVSDVKELELWRVRYLGKKSQLTTALRGLAALPVEARKTAGARANRLKAELEAALRQKELVLRESQLTVSAGAGYFDVSLPGRPYPVGHLHPIIQTVYEVCDIFATLGFQVVEGPEVEWDYYNFEALNIPEEHPARDSMSTSWVDLKAEGGVRPMLLRTHTTSLTARMIESRKPPIRLVEPGKVYRYEASDATHVPMFHQIDGIAIDIGITMADLKGTLYEFARRFFGEERGVRFRCDYFP
;
A
#
# COMPACT_ATOMS: atom_id res chain seq x y z
N MET A 1 -15.76 40.74 -61.15
CA MET A 1 -14.96 39.72 -60.46
C MET A 1 -14.10 40.28 -59.32
N LEU A 2 -13.15 41.21 -59.55
CA LEU A 2 -12.32 41.74 -58.46
C LEU A 2 -13.11 42.49 -57.37
N GLN A 3 -14.17 43.21 -57.75
CA GLN A 3 -15.06 43.88 -56.80
C GLN A 3 -15.90 42.90 -55.98
N GLN A 4 -16.47 41.87 -56.64
CA GLN A 4 -17.20 40.78 -55.99
C GLN A 4 -16.33 39.99 -54.99
N LEU A 5 -15.03 39.81 -55.27
CA LEU A 5 -14.12 39.16 -54.33
C LEU A 5 -13.85 40.02 -53.09
N ARG A 6 -13.83 41.35 -53.22
CA ARG A 6 -13.67 42.27 -52.08
C ARG A 6 -14.92 42.34 -51.21
N GLU A 7 -16.09 42.40 -51.82
CA GLU A 7 -17.37 42.34 -51.11
C GLU A 7 -17.50 41.01 -50.34
N LEU A 8 -17.11 39.90 -50.97
CA LEU A 8 -17.12 38.58 -50.34
C LEU A 8 -16.16 38.48 -49.14
N GLU A 9 -14.95 39.04 -49.27
CA GLU A 9 -13.96 39.10 -48.18
C GLU A 9 -14.49 39.85 -46.97
N GLN A 10 -15.05 41.03 -47.20
CA GLN A 10 -15.60 41.87 -46.13
C GLN A 10 -16.77 41.17 -45.41
N SER A 11 -17.76 40.67 -46.17
CA SER A 11 -18.89 39.95 -45.57
C SER A 11 -18.46 38.68 -44.84
N ALA A 12 -17.48 37.95 -45.36
CA ALA A 12 -16.99 36.74 -44.71
C ALA A 12 -16.30 37.05 -43.38
N LEU A 13 -15.48 38.10 -43.30
CA LEU A 13 -14.79 38.48 -42.06
C LEU A 13 -15.76 39.05 -41.02
N GLU A 14 -16.69 39.92 -41.42
CA GLU A 14 -17.73 40.46 -40.53
C GLU A 14 -18.61 39.36 -39.94
N GLU A 15 -19.07 38.41 -40.77
CA GLU A 15 -19.86 37.27 -40.28
C GLU A 15 -19.03 36.36 -39.36
N LEU A 16 -17.74 36.16 -39.63
CA LEU A 16 -16.87 35.32 -38.80
C LEU A 16 -16.62 35.94 -37.42
N GLU A 17 -16.55 37.26 -37.31
CA GLU A 17 -16.45 37.95 -36.03
C GLU A 17 -17.70 37.71 -35.16
N ALA A 18 -18.88 37.71 -35.77
CA ALA A 18 -20.16 37.50 -35.09
C ALA A 18 -20.41 36.04 -34.64
N VAL A 19 -19.70 35.06 -35.21
CA VAL A 19 -19.83 33.64 -34.83
C VAL A 19 -19.45 33.43 -33.36
N SER A 20 -20.34 32.76 -32.61
CA SER A 20 -20.22 32.56 -31.17
C SER A 20 -20.15 31.09 -30.75
N ASP A 21 -20.50 30.16 -31.64
CA ASP A 21 -20.44 28.72 -31.37
C ASP A 21 -19.82 27.90 -32.53
N VAL A 22 -19.49 26.64 -32.23
CA VAL A 22 -18.84 25.72 -33.17
C VAL A 22 -19.76 25.32 -34.34
N LYS A 23 -21.09 25.32 -34.15
CA LYS A 23 -22.06 25.00 -35.21
C LYS A 23 -22.18 26.16 -36.20
N GLU A 24 -22.22 27.39 -35.70
CA GLU A 24 -22.20 28.63 -36.47
C GLU A 24 -20.89 28.75 -37.27
N LEU A 25 -19.75 28.38 -36.66
CA LEU A 25 -18.45 28.36 -37.35
C LEU A 25 -18.44 27.37 -38.53
N GLU A 26 -19.04 26.19 -38.36
CA GLU A 26 -19.14 25.19 -39.42
C GLU A 26 -20.10 25.64 -40.54
N LEU A 27 -21.21 26.30 -40.20
CA LEU A 27 -22.12 26.90 -41.18
C LEU A 27 -21.41 28.00 -41.99
N TRP A 28 -20.62 28.85 -41.33
CA TRP A 28 -19.78 29.85 -41.99
C TRP A 28 -18.77 29.20 -42.94
N ARG A 29 -18.07 28.14 -42.49
CA ARG A 29 -17.10 27.39 -43.32
C ARG A 29 -17.76 26.83 -44.57
N VAL A 30 -18.93 26.22 -44.45
CA VAL A 30 -19.69 25.67 -45.58
C VAL A 30 -20.13 26.78 -46.53
N ARG A 31 -20.58 27.93 -46.02
CA ARG A 31 -21.05 29.08 -46.81
C ARG A 31 -19.95 29.71 -47.67
N TYR A 32 -18.76 29.94 -47.10
CA TYR A 32 -17.69 30.69 -47.76
C TYR A 32 -16.58 29.81 -48.37
N LEU A 33 -16.26 28.66 -47.76
CA LEU A 33 -15.18 27.75 -48.19
C LEU A 33 -15.71 26.42 -48.75
N GLY A 34 -17.02 26.18 -48.73
CA GLY A 34 -17.62 24.94 -49.22
C GLY A 34 -17.54 24.76 -50.74
N LYS A 35 -17.83 23.53 -51.21
CA LYS A 35 -17.75 23.15 -52.63
C LYS A 35 -18.69 23.92 -53.57
N LYS A 36 -19.74 24.54 -53.03
CA LYS A 36 -20.74 25.38 -53.72
C LYS A 36 -20.63 26.86 -53.33
N SER A 37 -19.57 27.27 -52.62
CA SER A 37 -19.43 28.66 -52.19
C SER A 37 -19.22 29.59 -53.38
N GLN A 38 -19.56 30.87 -53.18
CA GLN A 38 -19.31 31.91 -54.18
C GLN A 38 -17.81 32.02 -54.52
N LEU A 39 -16.92 31.79 -53.54
CA LEU A 39 -15.46 31.75 -53.76
C LEU A 39 -15.05 30.58 -54.65
N THR A 40 -15.54 29.36 -54.37
CA THR A 40 -15.25 28.17 -55.19
C THR A 40 -15.83 28.30 -56.61
N THR A 41 -16.99 28.93 -56.72
CA THR A 41 -17.63 29.23 -58.02
C THR A 41 -16.84 30.26 -58.81
N ALA A 42 -16.36 31.33 -58.16
CA ALA A 42 -15.46 32.32 -58.76
C ALA A 42 -14.14 31.69 -59.22
N LEU A 43 -13.56 30.77 -58.45
CA LEU A 43 -12.36 30.02 -58.82
C LEU A 43 -12.57 29.12 -60.05
N ARG A 44 -13.74 28.45 -60.17
CA ARG A 44 -14.08 27.66 -61.37
C ARG A 44 -14.30 28.53 -62.62
N GLY A 45 -14.87 29.72 -62.44
CA GLY A 45 -15.10 30.69 -63.51
C GLY A 45 -13.82 31.29 -64.13
N LEU A 46 -12.65 31.12 -63.49
CA LEU A 46 -11.37 31.63 -64.00
C LEU A 46 -10.98 31.05 -65.37
N ALA A 47 -11.45 29.84 -65.69
CA ALA A 47 -11.16 29.16 -66.96
C ALA A 47 -11.71 29.90 -68.19
N ALA A 48 -12.72 30.76 -68.02
CA ALA A 48 -13.35 31.52 -69.10
C ALA A 48 -12.68 32.89 -69.38
N LEU A 49 -11.69 33.30 -68.56
CA LEU A 49 -11.06 34.63 -68.67
C LEU A 49 -9.84 34.65 -69.59
N PRO A 50 -9.52 35.79 -70.24
CA PRO A 50 -8.25 36.02 -70.94
C PRO A 50 -7.04 35.82 -70.02
N VAL A 51 -5.90 35.40 -70.58
CA VAL A 51 -4.71 34.97 -69.82
C VAL A 51 -4.25 35.99 -68.77
N GLU A 52 -4.24 37.29 -69.10
CA GLU A 52 -3.81 38.33 -68.15
C GLU A 52 -4.82 38.65 -67.05
N ALA A 53 -6.11 38.62 -67.36
CA ALA A 53 -7.18 38.78 -66.37
C ALA A 53 -7.28 37.54 -65.45
N ARG A 54 -6.96 36.35 -65.98
CA ARG A 54 -6.93 35.09 -65.24
C ARG A 54 -5.81 35.08 -64.18
N LYS A 55 -4.63 35.62 -64.51
CA LYS A 55 -3.47 35.68 -63.59
C LYS A 55 -3.74 36.57 -62.38
N THR A 56 -4.31 37.76 -62.61
CA THR A 56 -4.63 38.73 -61.55
C THR A 56 -5.81 38.29 -60.68
N ALA A 57 -6.90 37.84 -61.29
CA ALA A 57 -8.08 37.37 -60.55
C ALA A 57 -7.82 36.05 -59.80
N GLY A 58 -7.05 35.13 -60.37
CA GLY A 58 -6.68 33.87 -59.73
C GLY A 58 -5.76 34.07 -58.52
N ALA A 59 -4.78 34.97 -58.61
CA ALA A 59 -3.91 35.31 -57.48
C ALA A 59 -4.72 35.91 -56.32
N ARG A 60 -5.66 36.83 -56.58
CA ARG A 60 -6.51 37.42 -55.53
C ARG A 60 -7.45 36.40 -54.90
N ALA A 61 -8.08 35.52 -55.70
CA ALA A 61 -8.99 34.50 -55.19
C ALA A 61 -8.28 33.44 -54.32
N ASN A 62 -7.07 33.01 -54.72
CA ASN A 62 -6.27 32.09 -53.91
C ASN A 62 -5.78 32.73 -52.59
N ARG A 63 -5.39 34.01 -52.66
CA ARG A 63 -5.01 34.77 -51.45
C ARG A 63 -6.17 34.92 -50.49
N LEU A 64 -7.35 35.29 -51.00
CA LEU A 64 -8.57 35.40 -50.21
C LEU A 64 -8.94 34.06 -49.54
N LYS A 65 -8.83 32.95 -50.27
CA LYS A 65 -9.05 31.62 -49.71
C LYS A 65 -8.11 31.33 -48.53
N ALA A 66 -6.83 31.63 -48.66
CA ALA A 66 -5.85 31.43 -47.60
C ALA A 66 -6.12 32.33 -46.37
N GLU A 67 -6.52 33.59 -46.59
CA GLU A 67 -6.89 34.55 -45.54
C GLU A 67 -8.12 34.05 -44.75
N LEU A 68 -9.17 33.59 -45.44
CA LEU A 68 -10.38 33.03 -44.80
C LEU A 68 -10.11 31.71 -44.07
N GLU A 69 -9.26 30.83 -44.61
CA GLU A 69 -8.84 29.60 -43.93
C GLU A 69 -8.01 29.90 -42.67
N ALA A 70 -7.18 30.94 -42.70
CA ALA A 70 -6.41 31.38 -41.53
C ALA A 70 -7.33 31.96 -40.45
N ALA A 71 -8.27 32.83 -40.84
CA ALA A 71 -9.24 33.42 -39.93
C ALA A 71 -10.15 32.36 -39.29
N LEU A 72 -10.58 31.35 -40.07
CA LEU A 72 -11.33 30.20 -39.56
C LEU A 72 -10.56 29.46 -38.46
N ARG A 73 -9.28 29.12 -38.72
CA ARG A 73 -8.43 28.43 -37.73
C ARG A 73 -8.24 29.25 -36.46
N GLN A 74 -8.09 30.57 -36.59
CA GLN A 74 -7.95 31.47 -35.44
C GLN A 74 -9.24 31.51 -34.61
N LYS A 75 -10.40 31.64 -35.26
CA LYS A 75 -11.70 31.64 -34.58
C LYS A 75 -11.99 30.29 -33.91
N GLU A 76 -11.60 29.19 -34.55
CA GLU A 76 -11.71 27.84 -33.97
C GLU A 76 -10.90 27.70 -32.68
N LEU A 77 -9.67 28.22 -32.64
CA LEU A 77 -8.83 28.23 -31.43
C LEU A 77 -9.49 29.02 -30.30
N VAL A 78 -9.98 30.23 -30.59
CA VAL A 78 -10.64 31.11 -29.61
C VAL A 78 -11.88 30.45 -29.02
N LEU A 79 -12.73 29.81 -29.85
CA LEU A 79 -13.92 29.12 -29.38
C LEU A 79 -13.60 27.86 -28.56
N ARG A 80 -12.51 27.16 -28.87
CA ARG A 80 -12.06 26.01 -28.06
C ARG A 80 -11.54 26.45 -26.70
N GLU A 81 -10.74 27.51 -26.63
CA GLU A 81 -10.22 28.05 -25.37
C GLU A 81 -11.34 28.58 -24.47
N SER A 82 -12.34 29.24 -25.03
CA SER A 82 -13.50 29.72 -24.27
C SER A 82 -14.34 28.56 -23.71
N GLN A 83 -14.58 27.51 -24.50
CA GLN A 83 -15.28 26.30 -24.03
C GLN A 83 -14.50 25.57 -22.93
N LEU A 84 -13.18 25.44 -23.07
CA LEU A 84 -12.32 24.85 -22.04
C LEU A 84 -12.41 25.61 -20.73
N THR A 85 -12.33 26.94 -20.78
CA THR A 85 -12.42 27.82 -19.60
C THR A 85 -13.78 27.70 -18.90
N VAL A 86 -14.87 27.67 -19.66
CA VAL A 86 -16.23 27.47 -19.12
C VAL A 86 -16.38 26.09 -18.48
N SER A 87 -15.85 25.04 -19.12
CA SER A 87 -15.89 23.67 -18.59
C SER A 87 -15.06 23.50 -17.32
N ALA A 88 -13.92 24.19 -17.23
CA ALA A 88 -13.04 24.15 -16.06
C ALA A 88 -13.67 24.88 -14.85
N GLY A 89 -14.42 25.96 -15.09
CA GLY A 89 -15.13 26.69 -14.03
C GLY A 89 -16.32 25.92 -13.44
N ALA A 90 -16.95 25.03 -14.20
CA ALA A 90 -18.10 24.24 -13.76
C ALA A 90 -17.72 22.97 -12.97
N GLY A 91 -16.45 22.59 -12.96
CA GLY A 91 -15.94 21.34 -12.37
C GLY A 91 -15.16 21.51 -11.06
N TYR A 92 -15.36 22.61 -10.33
CA TYR A 92 -14.65 22.82 -9.06
C TYR A 92 -15.20 21.88 -7.98
N PHE A 93 -14.40 20.91 -7.55
CA PHE A 93 -14.68 20.07 -6.40
C PHE A 93 -13.53 20.19 -5.39
N ASP A 94 -13.87 20.13 -4.10
CA ASP A 94 -12.89 20.22 -3.03
C ASP A 94 -12.15 18.88 -2.90
N VAL A 95 -10.88 18.87 -3.33
CA VAL A 95 -9.99 17.70 -3.27
C VAL A 95 -9.60 17.29 -1.85
N SER A 96 -9.86 18.15 -0.85
CA SER A 96 -9.60 17.84 0.56
C SER A 96 -10.75 17.09 1.23
N LEU A 97 -11.91 16.98 0.57
CA LEU A 97 -13.04 16.24 1.10
C LEU A 97 -12.65 14.77 1.32
N PRO A 98 -13.02 14.19 2.48
CA PRO A 98 -12.77 12.80 2.73
C PRO A 98 -13.48 11.96 1.66
N GLY A 99 -12.69 11.10 1.01
CA GLY A 99 -13.21 10.13 0.05
C GLY A 99 -14.15 9.13 0.72
N ARG A 100 -14.73 8.24 -0.08
CA ARG A 100 -15.53 7.14 0.46
C ARG A 100 -14.60 6.21 1.26
N PRO A 101 -14.86 5.98 2.56
CA PRO A 101 -13.95 5.19 3.38
C PRO A 101 -13.93 3.74 2.87
N TYR A 102 -12.73 3.15 2.87
CA TYR A 102 -12.53 1.73 2.69
C TYR A 102 -12.02 1.16 4.03
N PRO A 103 -12.58 0.06 4.54
CA PRO A 103 -12.14 -0.49 5.82
C PRO A 103 -10.68 -0.98 5.72
N VAL A 104 -9.83 -0.48 6.60
CA VAL A 104 -8.43 -0.93 6.71
C VAL A 104 -8.35 -2.02 7.78
N GLY A 105 -7.67 -3.13 7.45
CA GLY A 105 -7.40 -4.20 8.40
C GLY A 105 -6.36 -3.77 9.44
N HIS A 106 -6.42 -4.34 10.64
CA HIS A 106 -5.47 -4.08 11.71
C HIS A 106 -4.95 -5.41 12.26
N LEU A 107 -3.68 -5.44 12.67
CA LEU A 107 -3.14 -6.57 13.42
C LEU A 107 -3.73 -6.59 14.82
N HIS A 108 -3.93 -7.79 15.36
CA HIS A 108 -4.32 -7.94 16.76
C HIS A 108 -3.20 -7.38 17.66
N PRO A 109 -3.51 -6.66 18.76
CA PRO A 109 -2.49 -6.06 19.63
C PRO A 109 -1.42 -7.05 20.12
N ILE A 110 -1.82 -8.27 20.46
CA ILE A 110 -0.88 -9.35 20.83
C ILE A 110 0.13 -9.63 19.72
N ILE A 111 -0.31 -9.68 18.46
CA ILE A 111 0.59 -9.94 17.32
C ILE A 111 1.55 -8.77 17.12
N GLN A 112 1.06 -7.53 17.28
CA GLN A 112 1.92 -6.35 17.23
C GLN A 112 3.00 -6.42 18.32
N THR A 113 2.62 -6.76 19.56
CA THR A 113 3.56 -6.96 20.67
C THR A 113 4.56 -8.09 20.40
N VAL A 114 4.11 -9.24 19.89
CA VAL A 114 5.00 -10.36 19.56
C VAL A 114 6.02 -9.94 18.51
N TYR A 115 5.59 -9.27 17.44
CA TYR A 115 6.50 -8.78 16.40
C TYR A 115 7.49 -7.75 16.95
N GLU A 116 7.04 -6.78 17.74
CA GLU A 116 7.92 -5.78 18.33
C GLU A 116 9.00 -6.42 19.24
N VAL A 117 8.61 -7.36 20.10
CA VAL A 117 9.56 -8.11 20.94
C VAL A 117 10.55 -8.91 20.07
N CYS A 118 10.05 -9.64 19.08
CA CYS A 118 10.88 -10.45 18.18
C CYS A 118 11.86 -9.59 17.37
N ASP A 119 11.42 -8.43 16.87
CA ASP A 119 12.25 -7.48 16.13
C ASP A 119 13.39 -6.95 17.00
N ILE A 120 13.09 -6.59 18.26
CA ILE A 120 14.13 -6.17 19.22
C ILE A 120 15.18 -7.27 19.37
N PHE A 121 14.78 -8.51 19.65
CA PHE A 121 15.71 -9.64 19.81
C PHE A 121 16.46 -9.98 18.51
N ALA A 122 15.82 -9.86 17.35
CA ALA A 122 16.45 -10.05 16.06
C ALA A 122 17.61 -9.05 15.84
N THR A 123 17.43 -7.78 16.24
CA THR A 123 18.53 -6.80 16.19
C THR A 123 19.68 -7.09 17.14
N LEU A 124 19.44 -7.88 18.20
CA LEU A 124 20.47 -8.37 19.13
C LEU A 124 21.13 -9.67 18.65
N GLY A 125 20.76 -10.17 17.47
CA GLY A 125 21.33 -11.36 16.85
C GLY A 125 20.66 -12.68 17.27
N PHE A 126 19.45 -12.63 17.82
CA PHE A 126 18.65 -13.83 18.09
C PHE A 126 17.87 -14.25 16.85
N GLN A 127 17.71 -15.55 16.65
CA GLN A 127 16.86 -16.10 15.59
C GLN A 127 15.47 -16.39 16.15
N VAL A 128 14.43 -15.97 15.43
CA VAL A 128 13.05 -16.32 15.77
C VAL A 128 12.77 -17.75 15.34
N VAL A 129 12.29 -18.59 16.26
CA VAL A 129 11.90 -19.97 15.98
C VAL A 129 10.54 -20.28 16.58
N GLU A 130 9.78 -21.11 15.89
CA GLU A 130 8.46 -21.58 16.33
C GLU A 130 8.44 -23.11 16.38
N GLY A 131 7.53 -23.64 17.18
CA GLY A 131 7.40 -25.08 17.43
C GLY A 131 5.96 -25.51 17.68
N PRO A 132 5.73 -26.82 17.79
CA PRO A 132 4.39 -27.38 17.96
C PRO A 132 3.74 -26.92 19.27
N GLU A 133 2.41 -26.77 19.26
CA GLU A 133 1.60 -26.45 20.45
C GLU A 133 1.25 -27.70 21.28
N VAL A 134 1.11 -28.86 20.61
CA VAL A 134 1.01 -30.18 21.26
C VAL A 134 2.42 -30.74 21.40
N GLU A 135 2.80 -31.07 22.63
CA GLU A 135 4.16 -31.40 23.00
C GLU A 135 4.24 -32.72 23.78
N TRP A 136 5.41 -33.35 23.76
CA TRP A 136 5.72 -34.51 24.58
C TRP A 136 6.06 -34.10 26.01
N ASP A 137 5.65 -34.91 26.99
CA ASP A 137 6.02 -34.72 28.40
C ASP A 137 7.53 -34.50 28.58
N TYR A 138 8.33 -35.28 27.85
CA TYR A 138 9.78 -35.18 27.85
C TYR A 138 10.30 -33.76 27.58
N TYR A 139 9.87 -33.13 26.48
CA TYR A 139 10.37 -31.80 26.11
C TYR A 139 9.77 -30.68 26.96
N ASN A 140 8.52 -30.83 27.41
CA ASN A 140 7.89 -29.83 28.26
C ASN A 140 8.39 -29.89 29.71
N PHE A 141 8.89 -31.03 30.18
CA PHE A 141 9.26 -31.21 31.59
C PHE A 141 10.61 -31.91 31.80
N GLU A 142 10.75 -33.19 31.45
CA GLU A 142 11.91 -33.99 31.86
C GLU A 142 13.24 -33.42 31.35
N ALA A 143 13.28 -32.99 30.09
CA ALA A 143 14.46 -32.36 29.47
C ALA A 143 14.82 -31.01 30.10
N LEU A 144 13.90 -30.41 30.86
CA LEU A 144 14.06 -29.15 31.59
C LEU A 144 14.27 -29.38 33.09
N ASN A 145 14.73 -30.58 33.48
CA ASN A 145 15.00 -30.95 34.87
C ASN A 145 13.73 -30.96 35.76
N ILE A 146 12.56 -31.25 35.16
CA ILE A 146 11.29 -31.36 35.87
C ILE A 146 10.83 -32.84 35.83
N PRO A 147 11.30 -33.70 36.76
CA PRO A 147 10.86 -35.09 36.82
C PRO A 147 9.37 -35.21 37.19
N GLU A 148 8.81 -36.42 37.03
CA GLU A 148 7.38 -36.70 37.23
C GLU A 148 6.84 -36.24 38.60
N GLU A 149 7.62 -36.44 39.66
CA GLU A 149 7.25 -36.08 41.04
C GLU A 149 7.56 -34.62 41.40
N HIS A 150 8.01 -33.80 40.44
CA HIS A 150 8.41 -32.43 40.73
C HIS A 150 7.19 -31.50 40.91
N PRO A 151 7.09 -30.74 42.02
CA PRO A 151 5.93 -29.87 42.30
C PRO A 151 5.62 -28.84 41.21
N ALA A 152 6.62 -28.47 40.40
CA ALA A 152 6.41 -27.57 39.27
C ALA A 152 5.39 -28.10 38.25
N ARG A 153 5.28 -29.43 38.07
CA ARG A 153 4.29 -30.02 37.13
C ARG A 153 2.86 -29.68 37.53
N ASP A 154 2.56 -29.67 38.83
CA ASP A 154 1.25 -29.29 39.36
C ASP A 154 1.01 -27.78 39.21
N SER A 155 2.04 -26.97 39.47
CA SER A 155 1.93 -25.50 39.40
C SER A 155 1.61 -24.97 37.98
N MET A 156 1.92 -25.75 36.94
CA MET A 156 1.70 -25.35 35.55
C MET A 156 0.31 -25.71 35.02
N SER A 157 -0.54 -26.38 35.82
CA SER A 157 -1.93 -26.70 35.46
C SER A 157 -2.06 -27.33 34.07
N THR A 158 -1.34 -28.42 33.81
CA THR A 158 -1.15 -28.95 32.46
C THR A 158 -2.42 -29.56 31.85
N SER A 159 -2.72 -29.21 30.60
CA SER A 159 -3.78 -29.84 29.81
C SER A 159 -3.24 -31.05 29.04
N TRP A 160 -3.56 -32.25 29.51
CA TRP A 160 -3.10 -33.50 28.92
C TRP A 160 -3.98 -33.96 27.76
N VAL A 161 -3.36 -34.49 26.71
CA VAL A 161 -4.08 -35.16 25.62
C VAL A 161 -4.57 -36.52 26.12
N ASP A 162 -5.82 -36.88 25.85
CA ASP A 162 -6.38 -38.19 26.18
C ASP A 162 -5.87 -39.27 25.22
N LEU A 163 -4.57 -39.52 25.29
CA LEU A 163 -3.89 -40.63 24.65
C LEU A 163 -3.12 -41.39 25.73
N LYS A 164 -3.55 -42.62 26.02
CA LYS A 164 -2.86 -43.50 26.96
C LYS A 164 -1.87 -44.38 26.19
N ALA A 165 -0.59 -44.29 26.55
CA ALA A 165 0.42 -45.26 26.15
C ALA A 165 0.35 -46.51 27.06
N GLU A 166 1.15 -47.53 26.75
CA GLU A 166 1.34 -48.68 27.65
C GLU A 166 1.75 -48.20 29.04
N GLY A 167 1.20 -48.83 30.09
CA GLY A 167 1.44 -48.41 31.48
C GLY A 167 0.59 -47.22 31.96
N GLY A 168 -0.33 -46.69 31.15
CA GLY A 168 -1.24 -45.61 31.57
C GLY A 168 -0.64 -44.21 31.52
N VAL A 169 0.58 -44.07 31.01
CA VAL A 169 1.29 -42.81 30.83
C VAL A 169 0.59 -41.97 29.77
N ARG A 170 0.47 -40.66 30.02
CA ARG A 170 0.03 -39.68 29.04
C ARG A 170 1.27 -39.00 28.46
N PRO A 171 1.72 -39.37 27.25
CA PRO A 171 2.98 -38.87 26.72
C PRO A 171 2.85 -37.46 26.13
N MET A 172 1.62 -36.97 25.88
CA MET A 172 1.38 -35.70 25.18
C MET A 172 0.46 -34.76 25.95
N LEU A 173 0.73 -33.46 25.77
CA LEU A 173 0.06 -32.36 26.44
C LEU A 173 0.03 -31.12 25.54
N LEU A 174 -0.79 -30.14 25.88
CA LEU A 174 -0.66 -28.79 25.35
C LEU A 174 0.44 -28.07 26.12
N ARG A 175 1.46 -27.54 25.43
CA ARG A 175 2.65 -26.97 26.08
C ARG A 175 2.31 -25.86 27.07
N THR A 176 2.99 -25.85 28.22
CA THR A 176 2.72 -24.88 29.32
C THR A 176 3.63 -23.64 29.26
N HIS A 177 4.71 -23.72 28.49
CA HIS A 177 5.70 -22.67 28.22
C HIS A 177 6.41 -22.97 26.89
N THR A 178 7.05 -21.95 26.29
CA THR A 178 7.79 -22.12 25.02
C THR A 178 9.20 -22.67 25.21
N THR A 179 9.74 -22.74 26.44
CA THR A 179 11.00 -23.45 26.78
C THR A 179 11.01 -24.92 26.33
N SER A 180 9.84 -25.51 26.09
CA SER A 180 9.74 -26.84 25.46
C SER A 180 10.43 -26.90 24.10
N LEU A 181 10.36 -25.80 23.34
CA LEU A 181 11.07 -25.63 22.08
C LEU A 181 12.57 -25.58 22.32
N THR A 182 13.05 -24.79 23.28
CA THR A 182 14.46 -24.73 23.66
C THR A 182 15.08 -26.13 23.82
N ALA A 183 14.42 -27.06 24.54
CA ALA A 183 14.90 -28.43 24.70
C ALA A 183 15.11 -29.15 23.34
N ARG A 184 14.14 -29.08 22.43
CA ARG A 184 14.24 -29.64 21.07
C ARG A 184 15.34 -28.98 20.24
N MET A 185 15.49 -27.67 20.39
CA MET A 185 16.47 -26.89 19.63
C MET A 185 17.90 -27.23 20.06
N ILE A 186 18.14 -27.43 21.35
CA ILE A 186 19.45 -27.84 21.87
C ILE A 186 19.82 -29.26 21.42
N GLU A 187 18.85 -30.18 21.35
CA GLU A 187 19.13 -31.55 20.88
C GLU A 187 19.55 -31.57 19.40
N SER A 188 18.98 -30.68 18.58
CA SER A 188 19.21 -30.65 17.14
C SER A 188 20.31 -29.68 16.67
N ARG A 189 20.89 -28.86 17.57
CA ARG A 189 21.86 -27.82 17.21
C ARG A 189 23.08 -27.84 18.12
N LYS A 190 24.21 -27.38 17.59
CA LYS A 190 25.44 -27.15 18.38
C LYS A 190 25.61 -25.64 18.65
N PRO A 191 26.18 -25.24 19.80
CA PRO A 191 26.55 -23.85 20.06
C PRO A 191 27.46 -23.26 18.94
N PRO A 192 27.37 -21.94 18.66
CA PRO A 192 26.55 -20.95 19.37
C PRO A 192 25.06 -21.01 18.99
N ILE A 193 24.18 -20.89 19.99
CA ILE A 193 22.72 -20.85 19.83
C ILE A 193 22.20 -19.53 20.42
N ARG A 194 21.43 -18.76 19.65
CA ARG A 194 20.68 -17.59 20.13
C ARG A 194 19.28 -17.61 19.53
N LEU A 195 18.27 -17.87 20.35
CA LEU A 195 16.90 -18.11 19.89
C LEU A 195 15.89 -17.30 20.70
N VAL A 196 14.86 -16.82 20.03
CA VAL A 196 13.65 -16.25 20.64
C VAL A 196 12.46 -17.05 20.13
N GLU A 197 11.59 -17.45 21.05
CA GLU A 197 10.63 -18.54 20.89
C GLU A 197 9.21 -18.05 21.21
N PRO A 198 8.59 -17.26 20.32
CA PRO A 198 7.21 -16.83 20.50
C PRO A 198 6.25 -17.99 20.27
N GLY A 199 5.18 -18.06 21.05
CA GLY A 199 4.17 -19.08 20.84
C GLY A 199 3.01 -19.04 21.81
N LYS A 200 1.93 -19.71 21.44
CA LYS A 200 0.79 -19.97 22.34
C LYS A 200 1.15 -21.04 23.36
N VAL A 201 0.70 -20.84 24.58
CA VAL A 201 0.87 -21.78 25.69
C VAL A 201 -0.47 -21.94 26.40
N TYR A 202 -0.61 -23.06 27.11
CA TYR A 202 -1.88 -23.50 27.65
C TYR A 202 -1.75 -23.85 29.13
N ARG A 203 -2.66 -23.32 29.94
CA ARG A 203 -2.77 -23.65 31.36
C ARG A 203 -4.24 -23.86 31.71
N TYR A 204 -4.52 -24.93 32.42
CA TYR A 204 -5.85 -25.30 32.90
C TYR A 204 -6.22 -24.44 34.10
N GLU A 205 -6.44 -23.15 33.85
CA GLU A 205 -6.80 -22.15 34.85
C GLU A 205 -8.19 -21.59 34.54
N ALA A 206 -8.91 -21.22 35.59
CA ALA A 206 -10.20 -20.57 35.44
C ALA A 206 -10.01 -19.20 34.77
N SER A 207 -10.85 -18.89 33.78
CA SER A 207 -10.79 -17.59 33.11
C SER A 207 -11.28 -16.49 34.03
N ASP A 208 -10.46 -15.47 34.23
CA ASP A 208 -10.78 -14.26 34.98
C ASP A 208 -10.21 -13.02 34.28
N ALA A 209 -10.14 -11.88 34.98
CA ALA A 209 -9.65 -10.62 34.39
C ALA A 209 -8.15 -10.64 34.03
N THR A 210 -7.38 -11.56 34.59
CA THR A 210 -5.91 -11.66 34.48
C THR A 210 -5.43 -13.01 33.94
N HIS A 211 -6.26 -14.04 33.96
CA HIS A 211 -5.93 -15.40 33.55
C HIS A 211 -6.84 -15.87 32.41
N VAL A 212 -6.23 -16.50 31.41
CA VAL A 212 -6.91 -17.16 30.31
C VAL A 212 -6.22 -18.49 30.04
N PRO A 213 -6.96 -19.54 29.64
CA PRO A 213 -6.40 -20.88 29.49
C PRO A 213 -5.45 -21.02 28.30
N MET A 214 -5.46 -20.05 27.39
CA MET A 214 -4.52 -19.92 26.29
C MET A 214 -3.99 -18.48 26.24
N PHE A 215 -2.68 -18.32 26.30
CA PHE A 215 -2.01 -17.03 26.19
C PHE A 215 -0.73 -17.17 25.35
N HIS A 216 -0.02 -16.06 25.14
CA HIS A 216 1.21 -16.04 24.36
C HIS A 216 2.40 -15.83 25.28
N GLN A 217 3.43 -16.64 25.10
CA GLN A 217 4.70 -16.54 25.80
C GLN A 217 5.81 -16.37 24.76
N ILE A 218 6.86 -15.65 25.16
CA ILE A 218 8.06 -15.48 24.35
C ILE A 218 9.22 -15.84 25.27
N ASP A 219 9.83 -16.99 25.01
CA ASP A 219 11.04 -17.42 25.71
C ASP A 219 12.26 -17.11 24.86
N GLY A 220 13.44 -17.15 25.46
CA GLY A 220 14.68 -16.91 24.72
C GLY A 220 15.87 -17.54 25.40
N ILE A 221 16.81 -18.01 24.57
CA ILE A 221 18.03 -18.67 25.03
C ILE A 221 19.26 -18.19 24.26
N ALA A 222 20.37 -18.05 24.99
CA ALA A 222 21.70 -17.84 24.42
C ALA A 222 22.68 -18.85 25.03
N ILE A 223 23.32 -19.67 24.18
CA ILE A 223 24.31 -20.68 24.55
C ILE A 223 25.56 -20.46 23.72
N ASP A 224 26.67 -20.14 24.37
CA ASP A 224 27.98 -19.99 23.76
C ASP A 224 29.08 -20.06 24.83
N ILE A 225 30.33 -20.17 24.41
CA ILE A 225 31.49 -20.15 25.30
C ILE A 225 31.65 -18.74 25.88
N GLY A 226 31.71 -18.65 27.21
CA GLY A 226 31.98 -17.38 27.90
C GLY A 226 30.74 -16.51 28.14
N ILE A 227 29.52 -17.00 27.87
CA ILE A 227 28.30 -16.32 28.31
C ILE A 227 28.22 -16.32 29.84
N THR A 228 27.88 -15.17 30.40
CA THR A 228 27.79 -14.93 31.84
C THR A 228 26.42 -14.35 32.23
N MET A 229 26.16 -14.28 33.54
CA MET A 229 24.99 -13.58 34.08
C MET A 229 24.96 -12.08 33.74
N ALA A 230 26.13 -11.45 33.47
CA ALA A 230 26.20 -10.06 33.04
C ALA A 230 25.57 -9.88 31.65
N ASP A 231 25.77 -10.84 30.75
CA ASP A 231 25.18 -10.83 29.41
C ASP A 231 23.65 -10.94 29.48
N LEU A 232 23.12 -11.85 30.30
CA LEU A 232 21.66 -11.95 30.51
C LEU A 232 21.07 -10.63 31.01
N LYS A 233 21.71 -10.02 32.02
CA LYS A 233 21.27 -8.73 32.55
C LYS A 233 21.34 -7.62 31.51
N GLY A 234 22.42 -7.57 30.73
CA GLY A 234 22.59 -6.59 29.66
C GLY A 234 21.52 -6.73 28.57
N THR A 235 21.27 -7.95 28.11
CA THR A 235 20.24 -8.24 27.10
C THR A 235 18.84 -7.85 27.59
N LEU A 236 18.44 -8.25 28.79
CA LEU A 236 17.12 -7.91 29.34
C LEU A 236 16.98 -6.41 29.65
N TYR A 237 18.07 -5.75 30.03
CA TYR A 237 18.11 -4.30 30.21
C TYR A 237 17.90 -3.55 28.90
N GLU A 238 18.62 -3.94 27.85
CA GLU A 238 18.46 -3.35 26.51
C GLU A 238 17.07 -3.62 25.92
N PHE A 239 16.53 -4.84 26.11
CA PHE A 239 15.15 -5.14 25.75
C PHE A 239 14.16 -4.18 26.45
N ALA A 240 14.26 -4.03 27.77
CA ALA A 240 13.34 -3.21 28.54
C ALA A 240 13.36 -1.73 28.11
N ARG A 241 14.54 -1.20 27.78
CA ARG A 241 14.68 0.18 27.26
C ARG A 241 14.07 0.36 25.88
N ARG A 242 14.23 -0.62 25.00
CA ARG A 242 13.69 -0.53 23.63
C ARG A 242 12.18 -0.70 23.59
N PHE A 243 11.64 -1.61 24.41
CA PHE A 243 10.21 -1.91 24.41
C PHE A 243 9.39 -0.93 25.28
N PHE A 244 9.92 -0.51 26.43
CA PHE A 244 9.19 0.37 27.37
C PHE A 244 9.70 1.82 27.41
N GLY A 245 10.70 2.17 26.59
CA GLY A 245 11.28 3.51 26.50
C GLY A 245 12.65 3.66 27.19
N GLU A 246 13.48 4.57 26.66
CA GLU A 246 14.91 4.65 26.98
C GLU A 246 15.23 4.94 28.45
N GLU A 247 14.32 5.60 29.18
CA GLU A 247 14.47 5.98 30.59
C GLU A 247 14.07 4.86 31.57
N ARG A 248 13.67 3.68 31.08
CA ARG A 248 13.13 2.62 31.92
C ARG A 248 14.21 1.97 32.80
N GLY A 249 13.97 1.93 34.11
CA GLY A 249 14.77 1.16 35.05
C GLY A 249 14.39 -0.32 35.10
N VAL A 250 15.39 -1.19 35.37
CA VAL A 250 15.21 -2.64 35.54
C VAL A 250 15.70 -3.07 36.91
N ARG A 251 14.97 -3.99 37.56
CA ARG A 251 15.35 -4.59 38.84
C ARG A 251 15.32 -6.10 38.73
N PHE A 252 16.47 -6.73 38.98
CA PHE A 252 16.61 -8.19 39.02
C PHE A 252 16.37 -8.69 40.46
N ARG A 253 15.57 -9.76 40.60
CA ARG A 253 15.30 -10.46 41.86
C ARG A 253 15.65 -11.93 41.66
N CYS A 254 16.14 -12.58 42.70
CA CYS A 254 16.34 -14.02 42.68
C CYS A 254 14.99 -14.73 42.69
N ASP A 255 14.90 -15.78 41.89
CA ASP A 255 13.75 -16.68 41.81
C ASP A 255 14.25 -18.10 41.56
N TYR A 256 13.36 -19.09 41.63
CA TYR A 256 13.68 -20.49 41.40
C TYR A 256 13.02 -21.01 40.13
N PHE A 257 13.85 -21.54 39.24
CA PHE A 257 13.46 -22.36 38.09
C PHE A 257 14.25 -23.67 38.19
N PRO A 258 13.61 -24.85 38.06
CA PRO A 258 14.28 -26.16 38.12
C PRO A 258 15.39 -26.36 37.09
#